data_AF-A0A409YC68-F1
#
_entry.id   AF-A0A409YC68-F1
#
_cell.length_a   1.000
_cell.length_b   1.000
_cell.length_c   1.000
_cell.angle_alpha   90.00
_cell.angle_beta   90.00
_cell.angle_gamma   90.00
#
_symmetry.space_group_name_H-M   'P 1'
#
loop_
_entity.id
_entity.type
_entity.pdbx_description
1 polymer ?
#
loop_
_entity_poly.entity_id
_entity_poly.type
_entity_poly.pdbx_seq_one_letter_code
_entity_poly.pdbx_strand_id
1 'polypeptide(L)'
;MNHNGIDRFYDVETASTEEDVQLEHANVDKYNNPRSWRLVTNDEDEEVNVRIVGVLCHKDLPPFRAQTEHLKLSEKSRLRQHVKLTGLGLPEFEQGWDIVMQIQNKFDSVMRERSTGRDELETLEGMRWDGNLVVDLHNRYFTYRSRAGAEKDIPFTPDVDPIHVLEDAKGADLVHLTDNSVHYLRKKTGEKGEVKYVKFPPQNFKSGDIVEATYSFVAFPQTGQGKVIKYRLRMVLRALTLMSSVLREEADEKRATEKQKRAYQMQPKAQLKRKKLCYDTDDDGDDDARRLKKMCIDS
;
A
#
# COMPACT_ATOMS: atom_id res chain seq x y z
N MET A 1 0.05 47.62 -8.75
CA MET A 1 -1.36 47.23 -8.52
C MET A 1 -1.41 45.71 -8.40
N ASN A 2 -1.56 45.27 -7.15
CA ASN A 2 -1.85 43.96 -6.58
C ASN A 2 -1.82 42.73 -7.51
N HIS A 3 -0.81 41.89 -7.31
CA HIS A 3 -0.87 40.44 -7.57
C HIS A 3 -0.87 39.74 -6.21
N ASN A 4 -2.06 39.48 -5.69
CA ASN A 4 -2.30 38.64 -4.52
C ASN A 4 -3.38 37.61 -4.88
N GLY A 5 -3.11 36.34 -4.56
CA GLY A 5 -4.02 35.20 -4.73
C GLY A 5 -3.52 34.28 -5.86
N ILE A 6 -3.18 33.02 -5.65
CA ILE A 6 -3.87 32.01 -4.83
C ILE A 6 -2.80 31.07 -4.26
N ASP A 7 -2.34 31.35 -3.04
CA ASP A 7 -1.72 30.36 -2.16
C ASP A 7 -2.82 29.91 -1.19
N ARG A 8 -3.66 28.95 -1.63
CA ARG A 8 -4.48 28.20 -0.68
C ARG A 8 -3.61 27.08 -0.14
N PHE A 9 -2.82 27.45 0.87
CA PHE A 9 -2.30 26.50 1.84
C PHE A 9 -3.48 25.65 2.32
N TYR A 10 -3.43 24.35 2.07
CA TYR A 10 -4.30 23.41 2.76
C TYR A 10 -3.95 23.50 4.24
N ASP A 11 -4.86 24.07 5.03
CA ASP A 11 -4.78 24.09 6.48
C ASP A 11 -4.67 22.64 6.98
N VAL A 12 -3.48 22.25 7.43
CA VAL A 12 -3.22 20.98 8.11
C VAL A 12 -3.54 21.17 9.60
N GLU A 13 -4.76 21.60 9.89
CA GLU A 13 -5.27 21.82 11.26
C GLU A 13 -6.53 20.98 11.48
N THR A 14 -6.35 19.66 11.58
CA THR A 14 -7.17 18.72 12.39
C THR A 14 -6.74 17.29 12.08
N ALA A 15 -5.72 16.81 12.77
CA ALA A 15 -5.56 15.37 13.00
C ALA A 15 -5.95 15.14 14.46
N SER A 16 -7.25 15.18 14.73
CA SER A 16 -7.84 14.82 16.02
C SER A 16 -7.58 13.32 16.26
N THR A 17 -6.76 13.03 17.26
CA THR A 17 -6.70 11.75 17.94
C THR A 17 -7.88 11.64 18.87
N GLU A 18 -8.92 10.93 18.44
CA GLU A 18 -9.86 10.16 19.24
C GLU A 18 -11.01 9.74 18.32
N GLU A 19 -11.19 8.44 18.12
CA GLU A 19 -12.49 7.77 18.13
C GLU A 19 -12.29 6.29 17.82
N ASP A 20 -12.63 5.45 18.80
CA ASP A 20 -13.05 4.09 18.53
C ASP A 20 -14.19 4.15 17.51
N VAL A 21 -14.13 3.33 16.46
CA VAL A 21 -15.19 3.30 15.45
C VAL A 21 -16.50 2.93 16.13
N GLN A 22 -17.37 3.91 16.37
CA GLN A 22 -18.72 3.67 16.86
C GLN A 22 -19.54 3.10 15.71
N LEU A 23 -19.45 1.78 15.51
CA LEU A 23 -20.13 1.06 14.44
C LEU A 23 -21.66 1.27 14.44
N GLU A 24 -22.22 1.66 15.59
CA GLU A 24 -23.62 2.05 15.76
C GLU A 24 -24.01 3.32 15.00
N HIS A 25 -23.09 4.28 14.85
CA HIS A 25 -23.30 5.54 14.14
C HIS A 25 -22.83 5.51 12.68
N ALA A 26 -22.41 4.35 12.19
CA ALA A 26 -22.02 4.14 10.80
C ALA A 26 -23.13 3.47 9.98
N ASN A 27 -23.27 3.81 8.71
CA ASN A 27 -24.13 3.15 7.72
C ASN A 27 -23.30 2.74 6.49
N VAL A 28 -23.88 1.89 5.64
CA VAL A 28 -23.28 1.48 4.37
C VAL A 28 -24.16 1.97 3.23
N ASP A 29 -23.61 2.85 2.39
CA ASP A 29 -24.36 3.47 1.30
C ASP A 29 -23.70 3.31 -0.06
N LYS A 30 -24.54 3.34 -1.11
CA LYS A 30 -24.14 3.07 -2.49
C LYS A 30 -23.93 4.38 -3.24
N TYR A 31 -22.72 4.55 -3.75
CA TYR A 31 -22.31 5.70 -4.55
C TYR A 31 -22.14 5.27 -6.01
N ASN A 32 -22.37 6.20 -6.94
CA ASN A 32 -22.27 5.95 -8.39
C ASN A 32 -21.01 6.56 -9.03
N ASN A 33 -20.40 7.57 -8.42
CA ASN A 33 -19.24 8.29 -8.94
C ASN A 33 -18.13 8.36 -7.87
N PRO A 34 -17.13 7.46 -7.90
CA PRO A 34 -17.13 6.19 -8.63
C PRO A 34 -18.07 5.15 -7.99
N ARG A 35 -18.58 4.22 -8.82
CA ARG A 35 -19.51 3.17 -8.37
C ARG A 35 -18.88 2.31 -7.28
N SER A 36 -19.43 2.37 -6.07
CA SER A 36 -18.92 1.69 -4.89
C SER A 36 -19.96 1.63 -3.77
N TRP A 37 -19.76 0.76 -2.79
CA TRP A 37 -20.41 0.86 -1.49
C TRP A 37 -19.37 1.39 -0.48
N ARG A 38 -19.76 2.32 0.38
CA ARG A 38 -18.87 2.98 1.35
C ARG A 38 -19.46 2.94 2.75
N LEU A 39 -18.59 2.91 3.75
CA LEU A 39 -18.96 3.12 5.15
C LEU A 39 -18.99 4.62 5.44
N VAL A 40 -20.14 5.13 5.87
CA VAL A 40 -20.39 6.56 6.09
C VAL A 40 -21.02 6.80 7.46
N THR A 41 -20.89 8.02 7.99
CA THR A 41 -21.55 8.44 9.23
C THR A 41 -23.04 8.67 8.97
N ASN A 42 -23.87 8.40 9.98
CA ASN A 42 -25.32 8.59 9.87
C ASN A 42 -25.73 10.07 9.77
N ASP A 43 -24.95 10.97 10.34
CA ASP A 43 -25.35 12.35 10.58
C ASP A 43 -25.01 13.29 9.42
N GLU A 44 -23.88 13.04 8.73
CA GLU A 44 -23.31 13.98 7.75
C GLU A 44 -22.97 13.34 6.40
N ASP A 45 -23.32 12.06 6.18
CA ASP A 45 -22.93 11.26 5.00
C ASP A 45 -21.40 11.31 4.73
N GLU A 46 -20.60 11.52 5.78
CA GLU A 46 -19.15 11.60 5.69
C GLU A 46 -18.51 10.22 5.72
N GLU A 47 -17.43 10.04 4.97
CA GLU A 47 -16.74 8.74 4.92
C GLU A 47 -16.06 8.42 6.25
N VAL A 48 -16.39 7.26 6.83
CA VAL A 48 -15.81 6.81 8.11
C VAL A 48 -14.35 6.45 7.90
N ASN A 49 -13.48 7.17 8.60
CA ASN A 49 -12.04 6.97 8.60
C ASN A 49 -11.58 6.32 9.91
N VAL A 50 -10.90 5.19 9.78
CA VAL A 50 -10.40 4.38 10.89
C VAL A 50 -8.89 4.49 10.97
N ARG A 51 -8.34 4.43 12.18
CA ARG A 51 -6.89 4.49 12.43
C ARG A 51 -6.38 3.15 12.93
N ILE A 52 -5.21 2.76 12.47
CA ILE A 52 -4.47 1.61 13.01
C ILE A 52 -3.01 1.95 13.16
N VAL A 53 -2.42 1.60 14.30
CA VAL A 53 -0.99 1.71 14.54
C VAL A 53 -0.35 0.33 14.32
N GLY A 54 0.75 0.29 13.57
CA GLY A 54 1.46 -0.95 13.33
C GLY A 54 2.87 -0.72 12.78
N VAL A 55 3.61 -1.81 12.62
CA VAL A 55 4.93 -1.79 12.01
C VAL A 55 4.79 -1.95 10.50
N LEU A 56 5.39 -1.04 9.74
CA LEU A 56 5.42 -1.08 8.29
C LEU A 56 6.32 -2.23 7.81
N CYS A 57 5.75 -3.33 7.31
CA CYS A 57 6.54 -4.48 6.84
C CYS A 57 6.80 -4.42 5.33
N HIS A 58 5.86 -3.87 4.56
CA HIS A 58 6.00 -3.66 3.12
C HIS A 58 5.45 -2.30 2.73
N LYS A 59 6.08 -1.65 1.74
CA LYS A 59 5.58 -0.42 1.15
C LYS A 59 5.85 -0.37 -0.36
N ASP A 60 4.90 0.15 -1.10
CA ASP A 60 5.02 0.62 -2.47
C ASP A 60 4.46 2.04 -2.49
N LEU A 61 5.35 3.00 -2.21
CA LEU A 61 5.01 4.40 -1.97
C LEU A 61 5.74 5.30 -2.96
N PRO A 62 5.19 6.48 -3.27
CA PRO A 62 5.84 7.45 -4.13
C PRO A 62 7.25 7.86 -3.65
N PRO A 63 8.09 8.42 -4.54
CA PRO A 63 7.80 8.80 -5.91
C PRO A 63 7.78 7.60 -6.86
N PHE A 64 6.80 7.56 -7.75
CA PHE A 64 6.73 6.55 -8.80
C PHE A 64 7.73 6.90 -9.91
N ARG A 65 8.66 5.99 -10.23
CA ARG A 65 9.77 6.25 -11.17
C ARG A 65 9.79 5.34 -12.39
N ALA A 66 8.91 4.35 -12.46
CA ALA A 66 8.89 3.43 -13.59
C ALA A 66 8.23 4.10 -14.79
N GLN A 67 8.83 4.00 -15.98
CA GLN A 67 8.19 4.51 -17.19
C GLN A 67 6.88 3.78 -17.46
N THR A 68 5.83 4.52 -17.84
CA THR A 68 4.48 3.97 -18.04
C THR A 68 4.06 3.88 -19.50
N GLU A 69 4.91 4.27 -20.44
CA GLU A 69 4.56 4.36 -21.88
C GLU A 69 4.11 3.01 -22.46
N HIS A 70 4.77 1.92 -22.04
CA HIS A 70 4.45 0.57 -22.49
C HIS A 70 3.19 -0.03 -21.83
N LEU A 71 2.67 0.59 -20.77
CA LEU A 71 1.52 0.07 -20.04
C LEU A 71 0.22 0.37 -20.78
N LYS A 72 -0.65 -0.63 -20.85
CA LYS A 72 -2.02 -0.46 -21.33
C LYS A 72 -2.82 0.39 -20.35
N LEU A 73 -3.91 1.01 -20.83
CA LEU A 73 -4.81 1.81 -19.99
C LEU A 73 -5.33 1.03 -18.76
N SER A 74 -5.59 -0.27 -18.91
CA SER A 74 -6.04 -1.14 -17.82
C SER A 74 -4.96 -1.43 -16.78
N GLU A 75 -3.68 -1.31 -17.13
CA GLU A 75 -2.54 -1.47 -16.23
C GLU A 75 -2.25 -0.15 -15.52
N LYS A 76 -2.28 0.96 -16.27
CA LYS A 76 -2.18 2.32 -15.71
C LYS A 76 -3.26 2.59 -14.66
N SER A 77 -4.51 2.20 -14.91
CA SER A 77 -5.61 2.35 -13.95
C SER A 77 -5.50 1.49 -12.68
N ARG A 78 -4.55 0.54 -12.64
CA ARG A 78 -4.25 -0.30 -11.48
C ARG A 78 -3.06 0.20 -10.67
N LEU A 79 -2.33 1.21 -11.15
CA LEU A 79 -1.26 1.85 -10.39
C LEU A 79 -1.82 2.39 -9.07
N ARG A 80 -1.11 2.11 -7.97
CA ARG A 80 -1.57 2.36 -6.62
C ARG A 80 -0.40 2.59 -5.68
N GLN A 81 -0.67 3.33 -4.61
CA GLN A 81 0.18 3.38 -3.43
C GLN A 81 -0.34 2.38 -2.40
N HIS A 82 0.57 1.66 -1.76
CA HIS A 82 0.23 0.48 -0.96
C HIS A 82 1.19 0.29 0.21
N VAL A 83 0.65 -0.09 1.35
CA VAL A 83 1.41 -0.46 2.54
C VAL A 83 0.82 -1.71 3.17
N LYS A 84 1.69 -2.46 3.84
CA LYS A 84 1.30 -3.58 4.71
C LYS A 84 1.79 -3.31 6.11
N LEU A 85 0.87 -3.40 7.07
CA LEU A 85 1.15 -3.19 8.49
C LEU A 85 0.97 -4.50 9.24
N THR A 86 1.81 -4.73 10.24
CA THR A 86 1.70 -5.86 11.15
C THR A 86 1.86 -5.42 12.60
N GLY A 87 1.12 -6.06 13.50
CA GLY A 87 1.29 -5.92 14.94
C GLY A 87 2.35 -6.85 15.53
N LEU A 88 3.02 -7.68 14.71
CA LEU A 88 4.02 -8.68 15.17
C LEU A 88 3.50 -9.58 16.31
N GLY A 89 2.23 -9.97 16.24
CA GLY A 89 1.59 -10.86 17.22
C GLY A 89 0.96 -10.16 18.43
N LEU A 90 0.88 -8.82 18.43
CA LEU A 90 0.15 -8.07 19.46
C LEU A 90 -1.35 -8.40 19.45
N PRO A 91 -1.96 -8.82 20.58
CA PRO A 91 -3.38 -9.14 20.67
C PRO A 91 -4.30 -7.99 20.26
N GLU A 92 -3.92 -6.75 20.57
CA GLU A 92 -4.70 -5.55 20.24
C GLU A 92 -4.81 -5.36 18.72
N PHE A 93 -3.77 -5.77 17.98
CA PHE A 93 -3.77 -5.73 16.52
C PHE A 93 -4.70 -6.80 15.93
N GLU A 94 -4.79 -7.97 16.58
CA GLU A 94 -5.74 -9.03 16.19
C GLU A 94 -7.19 -8.63 16.50
N GLN A 95 -7.44 -7.99 17.65
CA GLN A 95 -8.76 -7.42 17.99
C GLN A 95 -9.20 -6.37 16.96
N GLY A 96 -8.28 -5.52 16.49
CA GLY A 96 -8.56 -4.57 15.41
C GLY A 96 -9.03 -5.26 14.11
N TRP A 97 -8.55 -6.48 13.84
CA TRP A 97 -9.00 -7.26 12.69
C TRP A 97 -10.37 -7.91 12.90
N ASP A 98 -10.71 -8.28 14.13
CA ASP A 98 -12.07 -8.74 14.44
C ASP A 98 -13.09 -7.62 14.17
N ILE A 99 -12.73 -6.35 14.43
CA ILE A 99 -13.54 -5.18 14.05
C ILE A 99 -13.68 -5.07 12.52
N VAL A 100 -12.60 -5.28 11.75
CA VAL A 100 -12.66 -5.32 10.28
C VAL A 100 -13.64 -6.38 9.79
N MET A 101 -13.67 -7.56 10.43
CA MET A 101 -14.61 -8.63 10.08
C MET A 101 -16.05 -8.27 10.43
N GLN A 102 -16.29 -7.57 11.55
CA GLN A 102 -17.61 -7.04 11.89
C GLN A 102 -18.10 -6.03 10.84
N ILE A 103 -17.22 -5.13 10.38
CA ILE A 103 -17.51 -4.18 9.30
C ILE A 103 -17.88 -4.93 8.02
N GLN A 104 -17.12 -5.97 7.64
CA GLN A 104 -17.47 -6.77 6.46
C GLN A 104 -18.86 -7.39 6.58
N ASN A 105 -19.22 -7.94 7.75
CA ASN A 105 -20.55 -8.51 7.98
C ASN A 105 -21.65 -7.45 7.83
N LYS A 106 -21.38 -6.22 8.27
CA LYS A 106 -22.29 -5.08 8.07
C LYS A 106 -22.46 -4.74 6.59
N PHE A 107 -21.36 -4.69 5.82
CA PHE A 107 -21.44 -4.52 4.37
C PHE A 107 -22.27 -5.62 3.71
N ASP A 108 -22.02 -6.90 4.03
CA ASP A 108 -22.75 -8.02 3.43
C ASP A 108 -24.25 -7.95 3.76
N SER A 109 -24.59 -7.67 5.02
CA SER A 109 -25.98 -7.53 5.48
C SER A 109 -26.72 -6.41 4.76
N VAL A 110 -26.16 -5.19 4.74
CA VAL A 110 -26.79 -4.03 4.10
C VAL A 110 -26.87 -4.19 2.59
N MET A 111 -25.83 -4.75 1.96
CA MET A 111 -25.84 -5.03 0.52
C MET A 111 -26.92 -6.05 0.15
N ARG A 112 -27.13 -7.10 0.94
CA ARG A 112 -28.21 -8.08 0.69
C ARG A 112 -29.60 -7.46 0.84
N GLU A 113 -29.79 -6.58 1.81
CA GLU A 113 -31.07 -5.91 2.06
C GLU A 113 -31.40 -4.87 0.99
N ARG A 114 -30.42 -4.03 0.61
CA ARG A 114 -30.65 -2.87 -0.27
C ARG A 114 -30.36 -3.14 -1.75
N SER A 115 -29.69 -4.25 -2.09
CA SER A 115 -29.47 -4.63 -3.49
C SER A 115 -30.69 -5.34 -4.08
N THR A 116 -30.87 -5.23 -5.39
CA THR A 116 -31.90 -5.98 -6.13
C THR A 116 -31.56 -7.47 -6.30
N GLY A 117 -30.87 -8.08 -5.33
CA GLY A 117 -30.36 -9.46 -5.39
C GLY A 117 -29.26 -9.70 -6.42
N ARG A 118 -28.58 -8.64 -6.89
CA ARG A 118 -27.53 -8.73 -7.93
C ARG A 118 -26.15 -8.30 -7.47
N ASP A 119 -26.00 -7.81 -6.25
CA ASP A 119 -24.70 -7.41 -5.71
C ASP A 119 -24.30 -8.43 -4.62
N GLU A 120 -23.13 -9.04 -4.74
CA GLU A 120 -22.59 -10.00 -3.76
C GLU A 120 -21.22 -9.54 -3.26
N LEU A 121 -20.96 -9.62 -1.95
CA LEU A 121 -19.68 -9.27 -1.37
C LEU A 121 -18.76 -10.50 -1.30
N GLU A 122 -17.54 -10.36 -1.82
CA GLU A 122 -16.48 -11.35 -1.62
C GLU A 122 -15.96 -11.27 -0.18
N THR A 123 -15.80 -12.44 0.45
CA THR A 123 -15.22 -12.54 1.80
C THR A 123 -13.81 -11.97 1.83
N LEU A 124 -13.52 -11.10 2.80
CA LEU A 124 -12.16 -10.63 3.06
C LEU A 124 -11.36 -11.75 3.70
N GLU A 125 -10.16 -11.98 3.20
CA GLU A 125 -9.23 -12.94 3.77
C GLU A 125 -8.09 -12.20 4.47
N GLY A 126 -7.76 -12.63 5.68
CA GLY A 126 -6.60 -12.12 6.41
C GLY A 126 -5.31 -12.58 5.73
N MET A 127 -4.34 -11.69 5.64
CA MET A 127 -2.99 -12.02 5.16
C MET A 127 -2.07 -12.27 6.34
N ARG A 128 -1.11 -13.19 6.18
CA ARG A 128 -0.02 -13.37 7.14
C ARG A 128 1.34 -13.05 6.52
N TRP A 129 2.22 -12.45 7.30
CA TRP A 129 3.63 -12.24 6.98
C TRP A 129 4.46 -12.71 8.17
N ASP A 130 5.37 -13.63 7.92
CA ASP A 130 6.17 -14.28 8.97
C ASP A 130 5.30 -14.86 10.11
N GLY A 131 4.18 -15.50 9.74
CA GLY A 131 3.20 -16.05 10.68
C GLY A 131 2.26 -15.03 11.34
N ASN A 132 2.58 -13.73 11.30
CA ASN A 132 1.80 -12.67 11.94
C ASN A 132 0.72 -12.09 11.03
N LEU A 133 -0.39 -11.66 11.60
CA LEU A 133 -1.45 -10.97 10.86
C LEU A 133 -0.93 -9.69 10.20
N VAL A 134 -1.43 -9.43 9.00
CA VAL A 134 -1.11 -8.25 8.19
C VAL A 134 -2.37 -7.58 7.67
N VAL A 135 -2.43 -6.27 7.85
CA VAL A 135 -3.42 -5.39 7.26
C VAL A 135 -2.84 -4.79 5.98
N ASP A 136 -3.51 -5.03 4.85
CA ASP A 136 -3.14 -4.54 3.52
C ASP A 136 -3.97 -3.30 3.17
N LEU A 137 -3.31 -2.14 3.07
CA LEU A 137 -3.93 -0.85 2.79
C LEU A 137 -3.42 -0.30 1.48
N HIS A 138 -4.31 0.15 0.59
CA HIS A 138 -3.90 0.77 -0.67
C HIS A 138 -4.89 1.80 -1.17
N ASN A 139 -4.40 2.72 -2.00
CA ASN A 139 -5.23 3.64 -2.77
C ASN A 139 -4.71 3.73 -4.20
N ARG A 140 -5.61 3.78 -5.18
CA ARG A 140 -5.23 3.91 -6.59
C ARG A 140 -4.88 5.37 -6.88
N TYR A 141 -3.90 5.59 -7.75
CA TYR A 141 -3.59 6.94 -8.21
C TYR A 141 -4.68 7.49 -9.13
N PHE A 142 -5.44 6.62 -9.79
CA PHE A 142 -6.35 7.02 -10.85
C PHE A 142 -7.75 6.45 -10.69
N THR A 143 -8.71 7.23 -11.16
CA THR A 143 -10.08 6.84 -11.47
C THR A 143 -10.31 7.01 -12.98
N TYR A 144 -11.12 6.15 -13.60
CA TYR A 144 -11.53 6.36 -14.99
C TYR A 144 -12.39 7.61 -15.09
N ARG A 145 -12.11 8.49 -16.05
CA ARG A 145 -12.87 9.73 -16.27
C ARG A 145 -14.36 9.47 -16.48
N SER A 146 -14.71 8.39 -17.18
CA SER A 146 -16.11 7.94 -17.37
C SER A 146 -16.85 7.58 -16.08
N ARG A 147 -16.14 7.45 -14.94
CA ARG A 147 -16.68 7.10 -13.62
C ARG A 147 -16.48 8.19 -12.58
N ALA A 148 -15.80 9.27 -12.93
CA ALA A 148 -15.48 10.38 -12.01
C ALA A 148 -16.64 11.38 -11.85
N GLY A 149 -17.74 11.22 -12.61
CA GLY A 149 -18.86 12.15 -12.59
C GLY A 149 -18.42 13.57 -12.96
N ALA A 150 -18.73 14.54 -12.10
CA ALA A 150 -18.41 15.96 -12.26
C ALA A 150 -17.16 16.40 -11.47
N GLU A 151 -16.46 15.46 -10.82
CA GLU A 151 -15.27 15.80 -10.04
C GLU A 151 -14.14 16.31 -10.93
N LYS A 152 -13.36 17.24 -10.38
CA LYS A 152 -12.23 17.83 -11.07
C LYS A 152 -10.98 17.01 -10.84
N ASP A 153 -10.23 16.84 -11.91
CA ASP A 153 -8.88 16.31 -11.88
C ASP A 153 -7.98 17.26 -11.08
N ILE A 154 -7.28 16.73 -10.09
CA ILE A 154 -6.33 17.47 -9.25
C ILE A 154 -4.90 17.06 -9.59
N PRO A 155 -3.94 17.99 -9.59
CA PRO A 155 -2.55 17.67 -9.91
C PRO A 155 -1.89 16.85 -8.78
N PHE A 156 -0.97 15.96 -9.15
CA PHE A 156 -0.09 15.32 -8.18
C PHE A 156 0.84 16.34 -7.51
N THR A 157 1.15 16.11 -6.24
CA THR A 157 2.15 16.94 -5.55
C THR A 157 3.57 16.55 -5.98
N PRO A 158 4.55 17.47 -5.87
CA PRO A 158 5.95 17.16 -6.19
C PRO A 158 6.56 16.02 -5.34
N ASP A 159 6.03 15.78 -4.15
CA ASP A 159 6.45 14.67 -3.28
C ASP A 159 5.98 13.30 -3.82
N VAL A 160 4.88 13.29 -4.59
CA VAL A 160 4.28 12.08 -5.16
C VAL A 160 4.78 11.83 -6.58
N ASP A 161 4.85 12.87 -7.41
CA ASP A 161 5.25 12.76 -8.81
C ASP A 161 6.26 13.85 -9.22
N PRO A 162 7.51 13.78 -8.72
CA PRO A 162 8.52 14.82 -8.94
C PRO A 162 8.98 14.96 -10.41
N ILE A 163 8.72 13.94 -11.23
CA ILE A 163 9.15 13.88 -12.64
C ILE A 163 7.98 13.69 -13.60
N HIS A 164 6.75 13.94 -13.14
CA HIS A 164 5.51 13.93 -13.95
C HIS A 164 5.16 12.60 -14.63
N VAL A 165 5.68 11.47 -14.14
CA VAL A 165 5.42 10.15 -14.72
C VAL A 165 3.97 9.72 -14.52
N LEU A 166 3.36 10.01 -13.37
CA LEU A 166 1.95 9.72 -13.12
C LEU A 166 1.05 10.68 -13.90
N GLU A 167 1.45 11.94 -13.99
CA GLU A 167 0.75 12.95 -14.80
C GLU A 167 0.71 12.55 -16.28
N ASP A 168 1.84 12.09 -16.82
CA ASP A 168 1.93 11.57 -18.19
C ASP A 168 1.14 10.26 -18.36
N ALA A 169 1.13 9.39 -17.33
CA ALA A 169 0.37 8.14 -17.37
C ALA A 169 -1.14 8.36 -17.45
N LYS A 170 -1.64 9.46 -16.86
CA LYS A 170 -3.07 9.78 -16.79
C LYS A 170 -3.73 9.83 -18.19
N GLY A 171 -3.10 10.49 -19.14
CA GLY A 171 -3.67 10.71 -20.48
C GLY A 171 -5.04 11.38 -20.44
N ALA A 172 -5.92 11.07 -21.40
CA ALA A 172 -7.27 11.63 -21.47
C ALA A 172 -8.31 10.85 -20.64
N ASP A 173 -8.08 9.54 -20.44
CA ASP A 173 -9.10 8.60 -19.94
C ASP A 173 -9.07 8.41 -18.42
N LEU A 174 -8.00 8.82 -17.75
CA LEU A 174 -7.86 8.74 -16.30
C LEU A 174 -7.89 10.14 -15.68
N VAL A 175 -8.23 10.18 -14.40
CA VAL A 175 -8.20 11.38 -13.56
C VAL A 175 -7.65 11.03 -12.18
N HIS A 176 -6.94 11.98 -11.57
CA HIS A 176 -6.57 11.92 -10.17
C HIS A 176 -7.58 12.76 -9.37
N LEU A 177 -8.27 12.15 -8.43
CA LEU A 177 -9.30 12.80 -7.62
C LEU A 177 -8.82 12.98 -6.17
N THR A 178 -9.56 13.75 -5.38
CA THR A 178 -9.35 13.83 -3.92
C THR A 178 -9.45 12.44 -3.29
N ASP A 179 -10.36 11.60 -3.78
CA ASP A 179 -10.50 10.20 -3.37
C ASP A 179 -9.25 9.35 -3.63
N ASN A 180 -8.39 9.74 -4.57
CA ASN A 180 -7.15 9.04 -4.93
C ASN A 180 -5.92 9.55 -4.15
N SER A 181 -6.07 10.64 -3.39
CA SER A 181 -4.98 11.25 -2.63
C SER A 181 -4.72 10.52 -1.31
N VAL A 182 -3.44 10.48 -0.90
CA VAL A 182 -3.01 10.03 0.43
C VAL A 182 -2.18 11.10 1.09
N HIS A 183 -2.52 11.41 2.35
CA HIS A 183 -1.75 12.35 3.16
C HIS A 183 -0.56 11.64 3.82
N TYR A 184 0.64 12.17 3.61
CA TYR A 184 1.85 11.66 4.24
C TYR A 184 2.35 12.61 5.31
N LEU A 185 2.39 12.14 6.55
CA LEU A 185 2.61 12.96 7.73
C LEU A 185 3.70 12.35 8.62
N ARG A 186 4.24 13.16 9.53
CA ARG A 186 4.98 12.68 10.70
C ARG A 186 4.48 13.39 11.94
N LYS A 187 4.43 12.63 13.04
CA LYS A 187 4.23 13.18 14.37
C LYS A 187 5.51 13.93 14.79
N LYS A 188 5.35 15.17 15.21
CA LYS A 188 6.38 15.97 15.88
C LYS A 188 5.88 16.35 17.26
N THR A 189 6.71 16.15 18.27
CA THR A 189 6.48 16.68 19.61
C THR A 189 7.30 17.94 19.77
N GLY A 190 6.65 19.08 20.00
CA GLY A 190 7.33 20.35 20.29
C GLY A 190 7.92 20.36 21.70
N GLU A 191 8.72 21.39 22.01
CA GLU A 191 9.44 21.51 23.29
C GLU A 191 8.52 21.53 24.52
N LYS A 192 7.28 21.99 24.34
CA LYS A 192 6.23 22.04 25.39
C LYS A 192 5.36 20.78 25.45
N GLY A 193 5.72 19.71 24.74
CA GLY A 193 4.91 18.49 24.65
C GLY A 193 3.75 18.58 23.64
N GLU A 194 3.60 19.69 22.93
CA GLU A 194 2.58 19.86 21.90
C GLU A 194 2.80 18.86 20.74
N VAL A 195 1.76 18.11 20.38
CA VAL A 195 1.80 17.18 19.25
C VAL A 195 1.34 17.92 18.00
N LYS A 196 2.20 17.94 16.98
CA LYS A 196 1.90 18.50 15.66
C LYS A 196 2.13 17.46 14.58
N TYR A 197 1.27 17.45 13.58
CA TYR A 197 1.43 16.62 12.40
C TYR A 197 1.91 17.50 11.25
N VAL A 198 3.03 17.14 10.65
CA VAL A 198 3.62 17.91 9.55
C VAL A 198 3.81 17.01 8.34
N LYS A 199 3.78 17.60 7.14
CA LYS A 199 4.06 16.88 5.89
C LYS A 199 5.36 16.10 5.99
N PHE A 200 5.33 14.87 5.50
CA PHE A 200 6.47 13.96 5.48
C PHE A 200 6.53 13.23 4.14
N PRO A 201 7.61 13.38 3.37
CA PRO A 201 7.66 12.79 2.03
C PRO A 201 7.55 11.25 2.04
N PRO A 202 6.76 10.64 1.14
CA PRO A 202 6.49 9.20 1.12
C PRO A 202 7.75 8.32 0.96
N GLN A 203 8.78 8.81 0.27
CA GLN A 203 10.06 8.13 0.09
C GLN A 203 10.82 7.88 1.40
N ASN A 204 10.53 8.67 2.43
CA ASN A 204 11.25 8.64 3.69
C ASN A 204 10.75 7.55 4.64
N PHE A 205 9.53 7.03 4.46
CA PHE A 205 9.08 5.84 5.18
C PHE A 205 9.96 4.64 4.83
N LYS A 206 10.29 3.81 5.82
CA LYS A 206 11.09 2.59 5.69
C LYS A 206 10.39 1.41 6.35
N SER A 207 10.66 0.21 5.83
CA SER A 207 10.21 -1.00 6.51
C SER A 207 10.82 -1.06 7.92
N GLY A 208 10.00 -1.39 8.91
CA GLY A 208 10.33 -1.34 10.34
C GLY A 208 9.85 -0.07 11.06
N ASP A 209 9.38 0.96 10.33
CA ASP A 209 8.79 2.14 10.96
C ASP A 209 7.51 1.81 11.69
N ILE A 210 7.32 2.40 12.87
CA ILE A 210 6.02 2.45 13.54
C ILE A 210 5.25 3.58 12.90
N VAL A 211 4.14 3.22 12.26
CA VAL A 211 3.29 4.15 11.54
C VAL A 211 1.86 4.00 12.02
N GLU A 212 1.13 5.10 11.91
CA GLU A 212 -0.31 5.08 11.99
C GLU A 212 -0.87 5.26 10.58
N ALA A 213 -1.77 4.37 10.17
CA ALA A 213 -2.49 4.52 8.92
C ALA A 213 -3.95 4.89 9.20
N THR A 214 -4.42 5.92 8.51
CA THR A 214 -5.84 6.26 8.42
C THR A 214 -6.38 5.67 7.12
N TYR A 215 -7.48 4.93 7.20
CA TYR A 215 -8.07 4.26 6.06
C TYR A 215 -9.59 4.18 6.18
N SER A 216 -10.26 4.00 5.05
CA SER A 216 -11.70 3.84 4.98
C SER A 216 -12.09 2.50 4.34
N PHE A 217 -13.37 2.13 4.46
CA PHE A 217 -13.89 0.87 3.92
C PHE A 217 -14.70 1.12 2.65
N VAL A 218 -14.23 0.55 1.53
CA VAL A 218 -14.88 0.72 0.23
C VAL A 218 -15.00 -0.62 -0.48
N ALA A 219 -16.22 -1.00 -0.84
CA ALA A 219 -16.50 -2.18 -1.66
C ALA A 219 -16.62 -1.77 -3.14
N PHE A 220 -15.64 -2.22 -3.93
CA PHE A 220 -15.56 -1.90 -5.37
C PHE A 220 -16.12 -3.05 -6.22
N PRO A 221 -16.92 -2.74 -7.26
CA PRO A 221 -17.40 -3.75 -8.18
C PRO A 221 -16.24 -4.38 -8.96
N GLN A 222 -16.21 -5.70 -8.99
CA GLN A 222 -15.31 -6.49 -9.81
C GLN A 222 -15.85 -6.58 -11.24
N THR A 223 -14.95 -6.55 -12.22
CA THR A 223 -15.34 -6.77 -13.62
C THR A 223 -15.52 -8.27 -13.83
N GLY A 224 -16.75 -8.70 -14.12
CA GLY A 224 -17.10 -10.10 -14.35
C GLY A 224 -18.22 -10.24 -15.36
N GLN A 225 -18.27 -11.38 -16.03
CA GLN A 225 -19.36 -11.75 -16.93
C GLN A 225 -20.40 -12.52 -16.11
N GLY A 226 -21.54 -11.89 -15.83
CA GLY A 226 -22.60 -12.49 -15.03
C GLY A 226 -23.75 -11.54 -14.77
N LYS A 227 -24.90 -12.09 -14.38
CA LYS A 227 -26.07 -11.31 -13.91
C LYS A 227 -25.85 -10.73 -12.51
N VAL A 228 -24.92 -11.34 -11.76
CA VAL A 228 -24.50 -10.93 -10.42
C VAL A 228 -23.16 -10.20 -10.51
N ILE A 229 -23.08 -9.04 -9.85
CA ILE A 229 -21.90 -8.20 -9.75
C ILE A 229 -21.26 -8.50 -8.41
N LYS A 230 -20.05 -9.05 -8.44
CA LYS A 230 -19.24 -9.26 -7.25
C LYS A 230 -18.59 -7.96 -6.83
N TYR A 231 -18.53 -7.69 -5.53
CA TYR A 231 -17.84 -6.58 -4.95
C TYR A 231 -16.73 -7.09 -4.05
N ARG A 232 -15.61 -6.36 -4.02
CA ARG A 232 -14.51 -6.66 -3.13
C ARG A 232 -14.31 -5.51 -2.17
N LEU A 233 -14.45 -5.80 -0.87
CA LEU A 233 -14.15 -4.86 0.20
C LEU A 233 -12.65 -4.56 0.22
N ARG A 234 -12.30 -3.28 0.28
CA ARG A 234 -10.94 -2.79 0.38
C ARG A 234 -10.84 -1.78 1.52
N MET A 235 -9.73 -1.85 2.23
CA MET A 235 -9.31 -0.81 3.16
C MET A 235 -8.48 0.22 2.38
N VAL A 236 -9.10 1.35 2.07
CA VAL A 236 -8.52 2.39 1.20
C VAL A 236 -7.66 3.31 2.06
N LEU A 237 -6.37 3.36 1.76
CA LEU A 237 -5.43 4.23 2.47
C LEU A 237 -5.80 5.71 2.24
N ARG A 238 -5.92 6.50 3.31
CA ARG A 238 -6.22 7.94 3.29
C ARG A 238 -5.09 8.79 3.85
N ALA A 239 -4.45 8.32 4.92
CA ALA A 239 -3.25 8.93 5.45
C ALA A 239 -2.26 7.91 5.99
N LEU A 240 -0.98 8.26 5.97
CA LEU A 240 0.10 7.50 6.61
C LEU A 240 0.97 8.47 7.42
N THR A 241 1.06 8.22 8.71
CA THR A 241 1.76 9.07 9.66
C THR A 241 2.92 8.31 10.30
N LEU A 242 4.13 8.85 10.18
CA LEU A 242 5.28 8.32 10.92
C LEU A 242 5.13 8.66 12.41
N MET A 243 5.09 7.63 13.25
CA MET A 243 4.98 7.77 14.71
C MET A 243 6.34 7.63 15.39
N SER A 244 7.14 6.65 14.97
CA SER A 244 8.50 6.46 15.47
C SER A 244 9.35 5.67 14.47
N SER A 245 10.59 6.12 14.28
CA SER A 245 11.64 5.41 13.54
C SER A 245 12.74 4.83 14.43
N VAL A 246 12.69 5.10 15.74
CA VAL A 246 13.79 4.84 16.69
C VAL A 246 14.20 3.37 16.69
N LEU A 247 13.23 2.45 16.83
CA LEU A 247 13.52 1.01 16.88
C LEU A 247 14.16 0.49 15.59
N ARG A 248 13.74 1.04 14.45
CA ARG A 248 14.28 0.67 13.13
C ARG A 248 15.70 1.20 12.96
N GLU A 249 15.95 2.44 13.36
CA GLU A 249 17.27 3.06 13.32
C GLU A 249 18.27 2.33 14.24
N GLU A 250 17.88 2.02 15.48
CA GLU A 250 18.71 1.21 16.39
C GLU A 250 19.03 -0.18 15.83
N ALA A 251 18.04 -0.82 15.18
CA ALA A 251 18.25 -2.12 14.55
C ALA A 251 19.19 -2.03 13.34
N ASP A 252 19.11 -0.96 12.54
CA ASP A 252 20.01 -0.71 11.42
C ASP A 252 21.45 -0.48 11.89
N GLU A 253 21.64 0.28 12.97
CA GLU A 253 22.96 0.51 13.58
C GLU A 253 23.58 -0.80 14.11
N LYS A 254 22.80 -1.62 14.83
CA LYS A 254 23.24 -2.93 15.30
C LYS A 254 23.64 -3.84 14.12
N ARG A 255 22.83 -3.90 13.07
CA ARG A 255 23.16 -4.67 11.85
C ARG A 255 24.42 -4.17 11.15
N ALA A 256 24.62 -2.86 11.09
CA ALA A 256 25.82 -2.26 10.49
C ALA A 256 27.08 -2.62 11.28
N THR A 257 27.05 -2.49 12.61
CA THR A 257 28.18 -2.85 13.47
C THR A 257 28.52 -4.34 13.42
N GLU A 258 27.52 -5.23 13.39
CA GLU A 258 27.72 -6.67 13.22
C GLU A 258 28.32 -7.02 11.85
N LYS A 259 27.83 -6.41 10.77
CA LYS A 259 28.37 -6.60 9.42
C LYS A 259 29.83 -6.16 9.36
N GLN A 260 30.17 -5.04 9.99
CA GLN A 260 31.54 -4.55 10.07
C GLN A 260 32.44 -5.51 10.86
N LYS A 261 31.99 -5.99 12.03
CA LYS A 261 32.72 -7.01 12.81
C LYS A 261 32.96 -8.30 12.01
N ARG A 262 31.94 -8.79 11.29
CA ARG A 262 32.07 -9.97 10.42
C ARG A 262 33.07 -9.73 9.28
N ALA A 263 33.05 -8.55 8.66
CA ALA A 263 34.00 -8.20 7.61
C ALA A 263 35.46 -8.14 8.12
N TYR A 264 35.69 -7.64 9.33
CA TYR A 264 37.01 -7.67 9.96
C TYR A 264 37.46 -9.09 10.34
N GLN A 265 36.53 -9.97 10.73
CA GLN A 265 36.84 -11.36 11.09
C GLN A 265 37.01 -12.28 9.88
N MET A 266 36.34 -12.00 8.76
CA MET A 266 36.48 -12.76 7.52
C MET A 266 37.56 -12.15 6.62
N GLN A 267 38.82 -12.53 6.82
CA GLN A 267 39.79 -12.40 5.73
C GLN A 267 39.40 -13.35 4.58
N PRO A 268 39.43 -12.91 3.32
CA PRO A 268 39.06 -13.75 2.20
C PRO A 268 40.02 -14.96 2.13
N LYS A 269 39.50 -16.16 2.43
CA LYS A 269 40.24 -17.39 2.14
C LYS A 269 40.24 -17.59 0.62
N ALA A 270 41.40 -17.98 0.08
CA ALA A 270 41.56 -18.27 -1.34
C ALA A 270 40.48 -19.25 -1.84
N GLN A 271 40.15 -19.14 -3.13
CA GLN A 271 39.07 -19.85 -3.81
C GLN A 271 38.87 -21.29 -3.31
N LEU A 272 37.63 -21.61 -2.94
CA LEU A 272 37.25 -22.96 -2.52
C LEU A 272 37.47 -23.93 -3.69
N LYS A 273 38.49 -24.78 -3.61
CA LYS A 273 38.62 -25.91 -4.54
C LYS A 273 37.50 -26.89 -4.22
N ARG A 274 36.49 -26.97 -5.10
CA ARG A 274 35.45 -27.99 -5.00
C ARG A 274 36.07 -29.34 -5.33
N LYS A 275 35.93 -30.34 -4.45
CA LYS A 275 36.15 -31.74 -4.84
C LYS A 275 35.18 -32.04 -6.01
N LYS A 276 35.67 -32.70 -7.06
CA LYS A 276 34.81 -33.20 -8.15
C LYS A 276 33.72 -34.06 -7.50
N LEU A 277 32.47 -33.65 -7.68
CA LEU A 277 31.31 -34.39 -7.25
C LEU A 277 30.87 -35.27 -8.43
N CYS A 278 31.71 -36.25 -8.77
CA CYS A 278 31.36 -37.29 -9.70
C CYS A 278 31.66 -38.58 -8.94
N TYR A 279 30.63 -39.40 -8.73
CA TYR A 279 30.88 -40.80 -8.48
C TYR A 279 31.57 -41.30 -9.74
N ASP A 280 32.82 -41.75 -9.61
CA ASP A 280 33.46 -42.52 -10.67
C ASP A 280 32.60 -43.78 -10.82
N THR A 281 31.67 -43.75 -11.78
CA THR A 281 31.16 -44.97 -12.37
C THR A 281 32.30 -45.50 -13.20
N ASP A 282 33.03 -46.44 -12.63
CA ASP A 282 33.90 -47.35 -13.36
C ASP A 282 33.03 -48.03 -14.43
N ASP A 283 33.12 -47.56 -15.68
CA ASP A 283 32.72 -48.34 -16.84
C ASP A 283 33.58 -47.92 -18.04
N ASP A 284 34.06 -48.94 -18.75
CA ASP A 284 35.19 -48.93 -19.66
C ASP A 284 34.91 -48.19 -20.99
N GLY A 285 35.99 -47.69 -21.63
CA GLY A 285 36.03 -47.64 -23.11
C GLY A 285 36.15 -46.26 -23.78
N ASP A 286 37.35 -45.71 -23.79
CA ASP A 286 38.11 -45.21 -24.97
C ASP A 286 37.43 -44.43 -26.15
N ASP A 287 36.27 -43.76 -26.02
CA ASP A 287 35.64 -43.10 -27.19
C ASP A 287 35.18 -41.63 -27.02
N ASP A 288 35.38 -40.99 -25.86
CA ASP A 288 34.88 -39.61 -25.64
C ASP A 288 35.82 -38.48 -26.10
N ALA A 289 37.08 -38.79 -26.45
CA ALA A 289 38.01 -37.80 -26.98
C ALA A 289 37.59 -37.23 -28.36
N ARG A 290 36.69 -37.92 -29.08
CA ARG A 290 36.15 -37.45 -30.37
C ARG A 290 34.94 -36.52 -30.26
N ARG A 291 34.26 -36.46 -29.11
CA ARG A 291 33.04 -35.61 -28.95
C ARG A 291 33.30 -34.19 -28.46
N LEU A 292 34.45 -33.92 -27.85
CA LEU A 292 34.78 -32.59 -27.30
C LEU A 292 35.29 -31.56 -28.33
N LYS A 293 35.50 -31.93 -29.59
CA LYS A 293 35.92 -31.00 -30.67
C LYS A 293 34.77 -30.23 -31.34
N LYS A 294 33.53 -30.31 -30.81
CA LYS A 294 32.35 -29.70 -31.45
C LYS A 294 31.58 -28.69 -30.60
N MET A 295 32.16 -28.18 -29.52
CA MET A 295 31.56 -27.10 -28.73
C MET A 295 32.56 -25.95 -28.52
N CYS A 296 33.06 -25.38 -29.63
CA CYS A 296 33.41 -23.97 -29.67
C CYS A 296 32.15 -23.22 -30.13
N ILE A 297 31.57 -22.41 -29.25
CA ILE A 297 30.74 -21.29 -29.67
C ILE A 297 31.58 -20.05 -29.40
N ASP A 298 32.10 -19.48 -30.49
CA ASP A 298 32.48 -18.08 -30.55
C ASP A 298 31.22 -17.25 -30.84
N SER A 299 31.18 -16.04 -30.26
CA SER A 299 30.22 -14.92 -30.41
C SER A 299 28.91 -15.01 -29.63
#